data_AF-A0A8I1RKV0-F1
#
_entry.id   AF-A0A8I1RKV0-F1
#
_cell.length_a   1.000
_cell.length_b   1.000
_cell.length_c   1.000
_cell.angle_alpha   90.00
_cell.angle_beta   90.00
_cell.angle_gamma   90.00
#
_symmetry.space_group_name_H-M   'P 1'
#
loop_
_entity.id
_entity.type
_entity.pdbx_description
1 polymer ?
#
loop_
_entity_poly.entity_id
_entity_poly.type
_entity_poly.pdbx_seq_one_letter_code
_entity_poly.pdbx_strand_id
1 'polypeptide(L)' 'LNRVQQDVDTFAKIEQYPKMEGRQMMMVLAPR' A
#
# COMPACT_ATOMS: atom_id res chain seq x y z
N LEU A 1 -3.45 4.94 -5.37
CA LEU A 1 -2.97 3.73 -4.65
C LEU A 1 -3.96 2.56 -4.71
N ASN A 2 -5.26 2.81 -4.90
CA ASN A 2 -6.28 1.75 -4.97
C ASN A 2 -6.02 0.70 -6.07
N ARG A 3 -5.51 1.11 -7.25
CA ARG A 3 -5.12 0.17 -8.31
C ARG A 3 -3.95 -0.73 -7.90
N VAL A 4 -2.89 -0.13 -7.38
CA VAL A 4 -1.70 -0.86 -6.91
C VAL A 4 -2.08 -1.82 -5.78
N GLN A 5 -3.02 -1.44 -4.92
CA GLN A 5 -3.55 -2.30 -3.86
C GLN A 5 -4.26 -3.56 -4.42
N GLN A 6 -5.03 -3.42 -5.52
CA GLN A 6 -5.65 -4.57 -6.19
C GLN A 6 -4.61 -5.47 -6.87
N ASP A 7 -3.59 -4.88 -7.50
CA ASP A 7 -2.54 -5.61 -8.20
C ASP A 7 -1.66 -6.44 -7.24
N VAL A 8 -1.54 -6.04 -5.98
CA VAL A 8 -0.66 -6.69 -4.99
C VAL A 8 -1.39 -7.57 -3.97
N ASP A 9 -2.73 -7.59 -3.95
CA ASP A 9 -3.53 -8.32 -2.95
C ASP A 9 -3.24 -9.83 -2.92
N THR A 10 -2.82 -10.39 -4.07
CA THR A 10 -2.49 -11.81 -4.20
C THR A 10 -1.18 -12.23 -3.52
N PHE A 11 -0.22 -11.32 -3.34
CA PHE A 11 1.13 -11.65 -2.85
C PHE A 11 1.63 -10.76 -1.71
N ALA A 12 0.92 -9.69 -1.37
CA ALA A 12 1.27 -8.78 -0.30
C ALA A 12 0.07 -8.44 0.58
N LYS A 13 0.32 -8.17 1.85
CA LYS A 13 -0.65 -7.67 2.83
C LYS A 13 -0.36 -6.19 3.10
N ILE A 14 -1.42 -5.42 3.32
CA ILE A 14 -1.31 -4.02 3.74
C ILE A 14 -0.94 -3.96 5.23
N GLU A 15 0.21 -3.38 5.55
CA GLU A 15 0.61 -3.10 6.92
C GLU A 15 0.20 -1.68 7.35
N GLN A 16 0.35 -0.71 6.45
CA GLN A 16 -0.10 0.65 6.68
C GLN A 16 -0.94 1.15 5.51
N TYR A 17 -2.16 1.59 5.83
CA TYR A 17 -3.04 2.22 4.87
C TYR A 17 -2.42 3.52 4.31
N PRO A 18 -2.79 3.91 3.08
CA PRO A 18 -2.30 5.13 2.46
C PRO A 18 -2.46 6.36 3.35
N LYS A 19 -1.35 7.01 3.70
CA LYS A 19 -1.33 8.27 4.45
C LYS A 19 -0.43 9.30 3.79
N MET A 20 -0.66 10.57 4.09
CA MET A 20 0.17 11.68 3.63
C MET A 20 1.39 11.83 4.54
N GLU A 21 2.57 11.56 4.00
CA GLU A 21 3.86 11.85 4.62
C GLU A 21 4.48 13.03 3.86
N GLY A 22 4.32 14.24 4.43
CA GLY A 22 4.69 15.50 3.78
C GLY A 22 3.83 15.79 2.55
N ARG A 23 4.46 15.80 1.36
CA ARG A 23 3.78 16.07 0.08
C ARG A 23 3.46 14.79 -0.71
N GLN A 24 3.79 13.62 -0.16
CA GLN A 24 3.60 12.34 -0.84
C GLN A 24 2.63 11.46 -0.06
N MET A 25 1.83 10.68 -0.80
CA MET A 25 0.98 9.65 -0.22
C MET A 25 1.72 8.32 -0.24
N MET A 26 1.90 7.70 0.92
CA MET A 26 2.66 6.47 1.09
C MET A 26 1.78 5.36 1.67
N MET A 27 1.99 4.13 1.18
CA MET A 27 1.36 2.90 1.67
C MET A 27 2.45 1.87 1.91
N VAL A 28 2.37 1.11 3.01
CA VAL A 28 3.34 0.06 3.34
C VAL A 28 2.70 -1.31 3.12
N LEU A 29 3.39 -2.12 2.32
CA LEU A 29 3.02 -3.49 1.97
C LEU A 29 4.09 -4.44 2.50
N ALA A 30 3.67 -5.56 3.09
CA ALA A 30 4.56 -6.66 3.43
C ALA A 30 4.26 -7.89 2.57
N PRO A 31 5.28 -8.65 2.14
CA PRO A 31 5.08 -9.91 1.44
C PRO A 31 4.39 -10.93 2.36
N ARG A 32 3.58 -11.82 1.76
CA ARG A 32 3.12 -13.03 2.44
C ARG A 32 4.20 -14.09 2.51
#